data_AF-A0AAD2K4B5-F1
#
_entry.id   AF-A0AAD2K4B5-F1
#
_cell.length_a   1.000
_cell.length_b   1.000
_cell.length_c   1.000
_cell.angle_alpha   90.00
_cell.angle_beta   90.00
_cell.angle_gamma   90.00
#
_symmetry.space_group_name_H-M   'P 1'
#
loop_
_entity.id
_entity.type
_entity.pdbx_description
1 polymer ?
#
loop_
_entity_poly.entity_id
_entity_poly.type
_entity_poly.pdbx_seq_one_letter_code
_entity_poly.pdbx_strand_id
1 'polypeptide(L)'
;MELAAAMAGPGYLILAVTSASKSPIWICAGYKSSLLSTEAGFARCLTRRWDFDFIPLITHLPLARTIMPTVTLTTPSSSEPAAYEETHVHRVYEQIAGHFSSTRYKPWPVIAAFLESLTPGSLGLDAGTGNGKYLPLGPRVFTIGLDRSRNLLQIARTAGGEQVVREVVQADVMDNVWRDGLFVRFHVSHVATKYNLVQDYAISIATIHHLASAERRSQSVQRLLRAVSENNGRVLIYVWATKQDELSKRTIPRDEQDVFVPWSLASSNGAGPQVLNRYYHMFAPGELRDLVEQAAGALGLVVGSPGSHRSKGLEIVQDGWERSNYFVEARRWQIV
;
A
#
# COMPACT_ATOMS: atom_id res chain seq x y z
N MET A 1 -35.98 27.97 -2.89
CA MET A 1 -34.73 27.20 -2.88
C MET A 1 -33.62 28.18 -3.21
N GLU A 2 -32.73 28.44 -2.26
CA GLU A 2 -31.59 29.34 -2.46
C GLU A 2 -30.33 28.52 -2.73
N LEU A 3 -29.54 28.95 -3.72
CA LEU A 3 -28.26 28.34 -4.05
C LEU A 3 -27.25 28.78 -2.99
N ALA A 4 -26.77 27.85 -2.18
CA ALA A 4 -25.88 28.16 -1.06
C ALA A 4 -24.40 28.02 -1.42
N ALA A 5 -24.05 27.08 -2.30
CA ALA A 5 -22.69 26.87 -2.77
C ALA A 5 -22.63 26.08 -4.09
N ALA A 6 -21.61 26.34 -4.90
CA ALA A 6 -21.29 25.57 -6.10
C ALA A 6 -19.79 25.28 -6.15
N MET A 7 -19.41 24.03 -6.42
CA MET A 7 -18.02 23.63 -6.68
C MET A 7 -17.92 22.95 -8.04
N ALA A 8 -17.02 23.43 -8.88
CA ALA A 8 -16.77 22.89 -10.22
C ALA A 8 -15.45 22.11 -10.25
N GLY A 9 -15.51 20.88 -10.76
CA GLY A 9 -14.34 20.07 -11.10
C GLY A 9 -14.35 19.66 -12.58
N PRO A 10 -13.29 19.04 -13.11
CA PRO A 10 -13.27 18.58 -14.49
C PRO A 10 -14.38 17.52 -14.71
N GLY A 11 -15.46 17.91 -15.39
CA GLY A 11 -16.55 17.03 -15.82
C GLY A 11 -17.81 17.00 -14.95
N TYR A 12 -17.88 17.74 -13.85
CA TYR A 12 -19.08 17.81 -13.00
C TYR A 12 -19.17 19.12 -12.20
N LEU A 13 -20.39 19.52 -11.85
CA LEU A 13 -20.66 20.60 -10.89
C LEU A 13 -21.57 20.05 -9.81
N ILE A 14 -21.20 20.35 -8.57
CA ILE A 14 -21.98 20.00 -7.39
C ILE A 14 -22.69 21.28 -6.95
N LEU A 15 -24.03 21.23 -6.92
CA LEU A 15 -24.85 22.32 -6.42
C LEU A 15 -25.44 21.94 -5.06
N ALA A 16 -25.18 22.79 -4.07
CA ALA A 16 -25.85 22.74 -2.79
C ALA A 16 -27.05 23.69 -2.82
N VAL A 17 -28.26 23.14 -2.71
CA VAL A 17 -29.48 23.94 -2.67
C VAL A 17 -30.16 23.74 -1.33
N THR A 18 -30.45 24.85 -0.65
CA THR A 18 -31.13 24.82 0.64
C THR A 18 -32.58 25.25 0.46
N SER A 19 -33.46 24.55 1.18
CA SER A 19 -34.83 24.96 1.43
C SER A 19 -34.89 25.35 2.90
N ALA A 20 -35.55 26.46 3.22
CA ALA A 20 -35.57 27.07 4.56
C ALA A 20 -36.18 26.20 5.69
N SER A 21 -36.48 24.92 5.44
CA SER A 21 -37.08 24.01 6.43
C SER A 21 -36.53 22.59 6.48
N LYS A 22 -35.50 22.19 5.70
CA LYS A 22 -34.90 20.84 5.80
C LYS A 22 -33.40 20.82 5.46
N SER A 23 -32.72 19.79 5.98
CA SER A 23 -31.29 19.48 5.78
C SER A 23 -30.85 19.59 4.31
N PRO A 24 -29.62 20.07 4.02
CA PRO A 24 -29.17 20.34 2.66
C PRO A 24 -29.17 19.07 1.79
N ILE A 25 -29.69 19.20 0.57
CA ILE A 25 -29.70 18.14 -0.45
C ILE A 25 -28.59 18.46 -1.45
N TRP A 26 -27.73 17.47 -1.72
CA TRP A 26 -26.64 17.57 -2.67
C TRP A 26 -27.08 16.99 -4.01
N ILE A 27 -27.05 17.80 -5.07
CA ILE A 27 -27.39 17.35 -6.43
C ILE A 27 -26.10 17.39 -7.26
N CYS A 28 -25.72 16.24 -7.83
CA CYS A 28 -24.60 16.12 -8.75
C CYS A 28 -25.16 15.96 -10.17
N ALA A 29 -24.89 16.94 -11.05
CA ALA A 29 -25.28 16.87 -12.45
C ALA A 29 -24.01 16.82 -13.32
N GLY A 30 -23.96 15.84 -14.23
CA GLY A 30 -22.87 15.71 -15.21
C GLY A 30 -23.17 16.48 -16.50
N TYR A 31 -22.17 17.14 -17.08
CA TYR A 31 -22.30 17.84 -18.36
C TYR A 31 -21.10 17.61 -19.27
N LYS A 32 -21.30 17.78 -20.59
CA LYS A 32 -20.20 17.78 -21.57
C LYS A 32 -19.41 19.09 -21.47
N SER A 33 -18.08 18.98 -21.44
CA SER A 33 -17.10 20.01 -21.07
C SER A 33 -17.04 21.27 -21.95
N SER A 34 -17.70 21.30 -23.10
CA SER A 34 -17.57 22.41 -24.07
C SER A 34 -18.42 23.66 -23.73
N LEU A 35 -19.30 23.61 -22.73
CA LEU A 35 -20.25 24.69 -22.42
C LEU A 35 -19.78 25.69 -21.34
N LEU A 36 -18.65 25.46 -20.69
CA LEU A 36 -18.20 26.21 -19.49
C LEU A 36 -16.92 27.05 -19.69
N SER A 37 -16.45 27.23 -20.93
CA SER A 37 -15.20 27.96 -21.20
C SER A 37 -15.32 29.49 -21.16
N THR A 38 -16.50 30.05 -20.88
CA THR A 38 -16.71 31.51 -20.77
C THR A 38 -17.69 31.87 -19.65
N GLU A 39 -17.49 33.03 -19.00
CA GLU A 39 -18.38 33.60 -17.97
C GLU A 39 -19.85 33.71 -18.43
N ALA A 40 -20.06 33.99 -19.73
CA ALA A 40 -21.39 34.04 -20.35
C ALA A 40 -22.08 32.66 -20.44
N GLY A 41 -21.32 31.56 -20.49
CA GLY A 41 -21.85 30.19 -20.45
C GLY A 41 -22.40 29.83 -19.07
N PHE A 42 -21.77 30.34 -18.02
CA PHE A 42 -22.16 30.12 -16.62
C PHE A 42 -23.54 30.76 -16.30
N ALA A 43 -23.77 32.00 -16.76
CA ALA A 43 -25.04 32.72 -16.56
C ALA A 43 -26.21 32.14 -17.38
N ARG A 44 -25.93 31.54 -18.55
CA ARG A 44 -26.97 30.90 -19.39
C ARG A 44 -27.51 29.59 -18.80
N CYS A 45 -26.74 28.88 -17.98
CA CYS A 45 -27.20 27.64 -17.33
C CYS A 45 -28.19 27.92 -16.18
N LEU A 46 -28.03 29.05 -15.50
CA LEU A 46 -28.82 29.46 -14.33
C LEU A 46 -30.19 30.08 -14.67
N THR A 47 -30.41 30.51 -15.92
CA THR A 47 -31.61 31.26 -16.33
C THR A 47 -32.63 30.44 -17.12
N ARG A 48 -32.32 29.19 -17.49
CA ARG A 48 -33.32 28.28 -18.07
C ARG A 48 -34.12 27.62 -16.96
N ARG A 49 -35.44 27.82 -16.99
CA ARG A 49 -36.40 26.97 -16.30
C ARG A 49 -36.28 25.58 -16.94
N TRP A 50 -35.69 24.64 -16.21
CA TRP A 50 -35.74 23.24 -16.59
C TRP A 50 -37.10 22.75 -16.12
N ASP A 51 -38.03 22.58 -17.06
CA ASP A 51 -39.25 21.81 -16.80
C ASP A 51 -38.81 20.36 -16.58
N PHE A 52 -38.51 20.04 -15.33
CA PHE A 52 -38.33 18.67 -14.89
C PHE A 52 -39.73 18.07 -14.79
N ASP A 53 -40.13 17.31 -15.81
CA ASP A 53 -41.15 16.30 -15.63
C ASP A 53 -40.71 15.43 -14.45
N PHE A 54 -41.46 15.51 -13.36
CA PHE A 54 -41.27 14.69 -12.17
C PHE A 54 -41.41 13.23 -12.59
N ILE A 55 -40.29 12.57 -12.89
CA ILE A 55 -40.21 11.12 -12.90
C ILE A 55 -40.48 10.71 -11.44
N PRO A 56 -41.56 9.95 -11.15
CA PRO A 56 -41.84 9.55 -9.80
C PRO A 56 -40.64 8.77 -9.28
N LEU A 57 -40.13 9.25 -8.15
CA LEU A 57 -39.13 8.62 -7.31
C LEU A 57 -39.40 7.11 -7.29
N ILE A 58 -38.49 6.31 -7.86
CA ILE A 58 -38.43 4.87 -7.62
C ILE A 58 -38.08 4.70 -6.14
N THR A 59 -39.07 4.87 -5.28
CA THR A 59 -39.06 4.33 -3.93
C THR A 59 -39.30 2.84 -4.10
N HIS A 60 -38.36 2.02 -3.59
CA HIS A 60 -38.31 0.55 -3.73
C HIS A 60 -37.53 0.02 -4.94
N LEU A 61 -36.31 0.50 -5.15
CA LEU A 61 -35.23 -0.46 -5.34
C LEU A 61 -34.76 -0.85 -3.94
N PRO A 62 -34.77 -2.15 -3.55
CA PRO A 62 -34.01 -2.53 -2.37
C PRO A 62 -32.60 -1.98 -2.58
N LEU A 63 -32.00 -1.36 -1.56
CA LEU A 63 -30.54 -1.29 -1.55
C LEU A 63 -30.10 -2.72 -1.84
N ALA A 64 -29.62 -2.98 -3.05
CA ALA A 64 -28.87 -4.19 -3.30
C ALA A 64 -27.80 -4.12 -2.21
N ARG A 65 -27.92 -4.97 -1.19
CA ARG A 65 -26.82 -5.20 -0.27
C ARG A 65 -25.68 -5.50 -1.22
N THR A 66 -24.77 -4.55 -1.40
CA THR A 66 -23.53 -4.82 -2.11
C THR A 66 -22.90 -5.90 -1.26
N ILE A 67 -23.09 -7.16 -1.68
CA ILE A 67 -22.56 -8.31 -0.98
C ILE A 67 -21.06 -8.07 -1.03
N MET A 68 -20.50 -7.62 0.09
CA MET A 68 -19.07 -7.41 0.16
C MET A 68 -18.45 -8.77 -0.15
N PRO A 69 -17.46 -8.82 -1.07
CA PRO A 69 -16.85 -10.07 -1.45
C PRO A 69 -16.42 -10.81 -0.18
N THR A 70 -17.05 -11.95 0.06
CA THR A 70 -16.78 -12.77 1.24
C THR A 70 -15.44 -13.44 1.02
N VAL A 71 -14.53 -13.22 1.96
CA VAL A 71 -13.23 -13.85 1.97
C VAL A 71 -13.42 -15.32 2.32
N THR A 72 -12.80 -16.22 1.55
CA THR A 72 -12.89 -17.67 1.80
C THR A 72 -11.64 -18.18 2.48
N LEU A 73 -11.79 -19.20 3.32
CA LEU A 73 -10.70 -19.78 4.07
C LEU A 73 -9.84 -20.66 3.17
N THR A 74 -8.56 -20.77 3.50
CA THR A 74 -7.68 -21.71 2.82
C THR A 74 -6.60 -22.18 3.75
N THR A 75 -6.11 -23.39 3.52
CA THR A 75 -4.90 -23.89 4.16
C THR A 75 -3.82 -23.96 3.08
N PRO A 76 -2.73 -23.18 3.19
CA PRO A 76 -1.61 -23.33 2.28
C PRO A 76 -1.06 -24.75 2.37
N SER A 77 -0.64 -25.30 1.23
CA SER A 77 0.03 -26.61 1.22
C SER A 77 1.34 -26.50 2.01
N SER A 78 1.47 -27.29 3.09
CA SER A 78 2.67 -27.30 3.93
C SER A 78 3.89 -27.90 3.23
N SER A 79 3.69 -28.73 2.19
CA SER A 79 4.79 -29.40 1.49
C SER A 79 5.44 -28.54 0.42
N GLU A 80 4.71 -27.61 -0.21
CA GLU A 80 5.20 -26.81 -1.35
C GLU A 80 4.69 -25.36 -1.31
N PRO A 81 5.08 -24.55 -0.30
CA PRO A 81 4.59 -23.18 -0.15
C PRO A 81 4.96 -22.27 -1.33
N ALA A 82 6.12 -22.47 -1.97
CA ALA A 82 6.52 -21.69 -3.16
C ALA A 82 5.62 -21.95 -4.38
N ALA A 83 5.23 -23.21 -4.63
CA ALA A 83 4.32 -23.55 -5.73
C ALA A 83 2.89 -23.02 -5.45
N TYR A 84 2.49 -23.03 -4.18
CA TYR A 84 1.24 -22.45 -3.73
C TYR A 84 1.21 -20.93 -3.98
N GLU A 85 2.27 -20.20 -3.63
CA GLU A 85 2.42 -18.76 -3.91
C GLU A 85 2.45 -18.46 -5.42
N GLU A 86 3.15 -19.27 -6.21
CA GLU A 86 3.18 -19.13 -7.67
C GLU A 86 1.77 -19.14 -8.27
N THR A 87 0.93 -20.07 -7.82
CA THR A 87 -0.44 -20.23 -8.33
C THR A 87 -1.39 -19.15 -7.80
N HIS A 88 -1.32 -18.86 -6.51
CA HIS A 88 -2.35 -18.09 -5.79
C HIS A 88 -1.96 -16.63 -5.52
N VAL A 89 -0.72 -16.25 -5.82
CA VAL A 89 -0.19 -14.89 -5.65
C VAL A 89 0.44 -14.42 -6.95
N HIS A 90 1.54 -15.05 -7.38
CA HIS A 90 2.39 -14.49 -8.43
C HIS A 90 1.64 -14.37 -9.77
N ARG A 91 1.05 -15.47 -10.24
CA ARG A 91 0.27 -15.47 -11.48
C ARG A 91 -0.92 -14.52 -11.42
N VAL A 92 -1.56 -14.40 -10.26
CA VAL A 92 -2.71 -13.50 -10.11
C VAL A 92 -2.26 -12.05 -10.23
N TYR A 93 -1.21 -11.63 -9.52
CA TYR A 93 -0.69 -10.26 -9.62
C TYR A 93 -0.17 -9.93 -11.02
N GLU A 94 0.48 -10.88 -11.68
CA GLU A 94 0.91 -10.71 -13.07
C GLU A 94 -0.29 -10.43 -14.00
N GLN A 95 -1.42 -11.12 -13.80
CA GLN A 95 -2.65 -10.91 -14.56
C GLN A 95 -3.37 -9.59 -14.22
N ILE A 96 -3.41 -9.19 -12.94
CA ILE A 96 -4.21 -8.05 -12.51
C ILE A 96 -3.45 -6.72 -12.48
N ALA A 97 -2.14 -6.69 -12.78
CA ALA A 97 -1.25 -5.54 -12.59
C ALA A 97 -1.84 -4.20 -13.10
N GLY A 98 -2.39 -4.18 -14.31
CA GLY A 98 -3.01 -2.98 -14.90
C GLY A 98 -4.22 -2.47 -14.10
N HIS A 99 -5.18 -3.35 -13.79
CA HIS A 99 -6.38 -2.99 -13.01
C HIS A 99 -6.06 -2.71 -11.53
N PHE A 100 -5.06 -3.40 -10.97
CA PHE A 100 -4.54 -3.13 -9.64
C PHE A 100 -4.00 -1.71 -9.54
N SER A 101 -3.22 -1.27 -10.52
CA SER A 101 -2.56 0.02 -10.49
C SER A 101 -3.54 1.19 -10.59
N SER A 102 -4.56 1.10 -11.44
CA SER A 102 -5.53 2.18 -11.65
C SER A 102 -6.40 2.50 -10.42
N THR A 103 -6.52 1.56 -9.49
CA THR A 103 -7.41 1.68 -8.32
C THR A 103 -6.68 2.03 -7.01
N ARG A 104 -5.34 2.12 -7.02
CA ARG A 104 -4.52 2.27 -5.81
C ARG A 104 -3.38 3.27 -6.00
N TYR A 105 -3.62 4.52 -5.62
CA TYR A 105 -2.63 5.60 -5.74
C TYR A 105 -2.36 6.35 -4.42
N LYS A 106 -3.32 6.46 -3.49
CA LYS A 106 -3.16 7.29 -2.28
C LYS A 106 -2.21 6.65 -1.24
N PRO A 107 -1.08 7.28 -0.86
CA PRO A 107 -0.20 6.82 0.20
C PRO A 107 -0.90 6.67 1.54
N TRP A 108 -0.45 5.68 2.32
CA TRP A 108 -0.85 5.55 3.71
C TRP A 108 -0.08 6.59 4.55
N PRO A 109 -0.74 7.31 5.48
CA PRO A 109 -0.09 8.36 6.26
C PRO A 109 1.15 7.89 7.01
N VAL A 110 1.13 6.71 7.65
CA VAL A 110 2.29 6.19 8.39
C VAL A 110 3.52 5.99 7.49
N ILE A 111 3.34 5.50 6.26
CA ILE A 111 4.45 5.31 5.32
C ILE A 111 4.97 6.65 4.80
N ALA A 112 4.08 7.59 4.50
CA ALA A 112 4.50 8.93 4.07
C ALA A 112 5.31 9.65 5.16
N ALA A 113 4.83 9.62 6.42
CA ALA A 113 5.53 10.20 7.56
C ALA A 113 6.88 9.53 7.82
N PHE A 114 6.97 8.21 7.67
CA PHE A 114 8.25 7.50 7.75
C PHE A 114 9.24 8.02 6.70
N LEU A 115 8.85 8.09 5.43
CA LEU A 115 9.72 8.56 4.35
C LEU A 115 10.13 10.03 4.51
N GLU A 116 9.24 10.88 5.03
CA GLU A 116 9.53 12.28 5.33
C GLU A 116 10.49 12.45 6.52
N SER A 117 10.51 11.50 7.46
CA SER A 117 11.41 11.51 8.62
C SER A 117 12.85 11.12 8.28
N LEU A 118 13.10 10.60 7.08
CA LEU A 118 14.43 10.13 6.67
C LEU A 118 15.37 11.29 6.36
N THR A 119 16.66 11.08 6.62
CA THR A 119 17.69 12.07 6.34
C THR A 119 17.83 12.28 4.83
N PRO A 120 18.02 13.52 4.34
CA PRO A 120 18.27 13.77 2.93
C PRO A 120 19.51 13.01 2.43
N GLY A 121 19.43 12.45 1.23
CA GLY A 121 20.43 11.56 0.67
C GLY A 121 20.26 10.09 1.07
N SER A 122 19.27 9.75 1.91
CA SER A 122 18.97 8.36 2.31
C SER A 122 18.72 7.48 1.10
N LEU A 123 19.25 6.26 1.19
CA LEU A 123 19.16 5.23 0.19
C LEU A 123 18.30 4.10 0.75
N GLY A 124 17.34 3.62 -0.02
CA GLY A 124 16.47 2.58 0.48
C GLY A 124 15.91 1.61 -0.55
N LEU A 125 15.26 0.59 0.00
CA LEU A 125 14.64 -0.50 -0.72
C LEU A 125 13.13 -0.49 -0.46
N ASP A 126 12.33 -0.55 -1.52
CA ASP A 126 10.90 -0.85 -1.43
C ASP A 126 10.68 -2.31 -1.86
N ALA A 127 10.59 -3.23 -0.89
CA ALA A 127 10.50 -4.66 -1.11
C ALA A 127 9.03 -5.11 -1.27
N GLY A 128 8.67 -5.45 -2.49
CA GLY A 128 7.30 -5.55 -2.97
C GLY A 128 6.74 -4.18 -3.36
N THR A 129 7.48 -3.44 -4.20
CA THR A 129 7.12 -2.06 -4.58
C THR A 129 5.80 -1.98 -5.36
N GLY A 130 5.34 -3.09 -5.92
CA GLY A 130 4.11 -3.16 -6.70
C GLY A 130 4.16 -2.20 -7.89
N ASN A 131 3.16 -1.33 -8.00
CA ASN A 131 3.11 -0.31 -9.06
C ASN A 131 4.01 0.90 -8.79
N GLY A 132 4.92 0.83 -7.82
CA GLY A 132 5.83 1.91 -7.47
C GLY A 132 5.18 3.05 -6.70
N LYS A 133 4.06 2.80 -6.01
CA LYS A 133 3.28 3.81 -5.27
C LYS A 133 4.11 4.75 -4.39
N TYR A 134 5.18 4.23 -3.79
CA TYR A 134 6.02 4.99 -2.86
C TYR A 134 7.32 5.52 -3.47
N LEU A 135 7.73 5.04 -4.65
CA LEU A 135 8.96 5.49 -5.33
C LEU A 135 8.99 7.01 -5.67
N PRO A 136 7.85 7.68 -5.91
CA PRO A 136 7.82 9.13 -6.10
C PRO A 136 7.86 9.95 -4.80
N LEU A 137 7.67 9.31 -3.64
CA LEU A 137 7.63 10.01 -2.37
C LEU A 137 9.05 10.26 -1.86
N GLY A 138 9.21 11.33 -1.08
CA GLY A 138 10.50 11.70 -0.53
C GLY A 138 11.50 12.11 -1.62
N PRO A 139 11.36 13.28 -2.26
CA PRO A 139 12.27 13.74 -3.33
C PRO A 139 13.73 13.91 -2.87
N ARG A 140 13.99 13.75 -1.57
CA ARG A 140 15.29 13.86 -0.92
C ARG A 140 15.92 12.51 -0.64
N VAL A 141 15.27 11.40 -0.98
CA VAL A 141 15.77 10.03 -0.80
C VAL A 141 15.79 9.30 -2.13
N PHE A 142 16.65 8.28 -2.25
CA PHE A 142 16.75 7.43 -3.42
C PHE A 142 16.24 6.03 -3.07
N THR A 143 15.15 5.59 -3.71
CA THR A 143 14.57 4.27 -3.47
C THR A 143 14.76 3.37 -4.69
N ILE A 144 15.24 2.15 -4.46
CA ILE A 144 15.20 1.07 -5.45
C ILE A 144 13.95 0.24 -5.17
N GLY A 145 13.08 0.10 -6.17
CA GLY A 145 11.92 -0.78 -6.08
C GLY A 145 12.28 -2.23 -6.39
N LEU A 146 11.79 -3.17 -5.60
CA LEU A 146 11.92 -4.60 -5.86
C LEU A 146 10.53 -5.22 -5.91
N ASP A 147 10.23 -5.99 -6.95
CA ASP A 147 8.99 -6.78 -7.00
C ASP A 147 9.18 -8.04 -7.83
N ARG A 148 8.37 -9.06 -7.54
CA ARG A 148 8.39 -10.32 -8.27
C ARG A 148 7.67 -10.21 -9.62
N SER A 149 6.64 -9.36 -9.70
CA SER A 149 5.79 -9.18 -10.87
C SER A 149 6.42 -8.23 -11.87
N ARG A 150 6.70 -8.74 -13.07
CA ARG A 150 7.30 -7.94 -14.14
C ARG A 150 6.32 -6.88 -14.64
N ASN A 151 5.04 -7.22 -14.76
CA ASN A 151 4.00 -6.28 -15.18
C ASN A 151 3.84 -5.10 -14.21
N LEU A 152 3.93 -5.34 -12.89
CA LEU A 152 3.92 -4.27 -11.89
C LEU A 152 5.18 -3.40 -11.97
N LEU A 153 6.36 -4.00 -12.15
CA LEU A 153 7.61 -3.25 -12.30
C LEU A 153 7.64 -2.37 -13.55
N GLN A 154 7.05 -2.83 -14.65
CA GLN A 154 6.94 -2.01 -15.86
C GLN A 154 6.16 -0.71 -15.61
N ILE A 155 5.13 -0.77 -14.76
CA ILE A 155 4.37 0.40 -14.32
C ILE A 155 5.18 1.23 -13.32
N ALA A 156 5.83 0.58 -12.34
CA ALA A 156 6.63 1.24 -11.31
C ALA A 156 7.78 2.07 -11.89
N ARG A 157 8.34 1.65 -13.02
CA ARG A 157 9.44 2.34 -13.72
C ARG A 157 9.11 3.78 -14.10
N THR A 158 7.84 4.10 -14.33
CA THR A 158 7.37 5.48 -14.64
C THR A 158 6.47 6.06 -13.54
N ALA A 159 6.54 5.51 -12.33
CA ALA A 159 5.78 6.02 -11.21
C ALA A 159 6.13 7.49 -10.92
N GLY A 160 5.09 8.33 -10.79
CA GLY A 160 5.21 9.76 -10.57
C GLY A 160 5.35 10.60 -11.84
N GLY A 161 5.32 9.99 -13.04
CA GLY A 161 5.26 10.70 -14.32
C GLY A 161 5.98 9.94 -15.44
N GLU A 162 5.45 9.99 -16.66
CA GLU A 162 5.96 9.23 -17.82
C GLU A 162 7.41 9.56 -18.19
N GLN A 163 7.89 10.75 -17.84
CA GLN A 163 9.25 11.23 -18.11
C GLN A 163 10.24 10.88 -17.00
N VAL A 164 9.80 10.23 -15.92
CA VAL A 164 10.66 9.82 -14.80
C VAL A 164 10.98 8.34 -14.94
N VAL A 165 12.27 8.00 -14.87
CA VAL A 165 12.71 6.60 -14.81
C VAL A 165 13.08 6.28 -13.37
N ARG A 166 12.41 5.28 -12.80
CA ARG A 166 12.69 4.74 -11.47
C ARG A 166 13.57 3.50 -11.57
N GLU A 167 14.47 3.35 -10.61
CA GLU A 167 15.26 2.12 -10.46
C GLU A 167 14.38 1.01 -9.89
N VAL A 168 14.25 -0.07 -10.66
CA VAL A 168 13.46 -1.23 -10.28
C VAL A 168 14.19 -2.53 -10.60
N VAL A 169 14.03 -3.53 -9.74
CA VAL A 169 14.68 -4.84 -9.86
C VAL A 169 13.64 -5.94 -9.71
N GLN A 170 13.66 -6.89 -10.65
CA GLN A 170 12.80 -8.08 -10.57
C GLN A 170 13.47 -9.14 -9.70
N ALA A 171 12.86 -9.46 -8.56
CA ALA A 171 13.32 -10.50 -7.65
C ALA A 171 12.22 -10.89 -6.65
N ASP A 172 12.41 -12.01 -5.95
CA ASP A 172 11.61 -12.37 -4.79
C ASP A 172 12.07 -11.59 -3.55
N VAL A 173 11.15 -11.29 -2.64
CA VAL A 173 11.43 -10.59 -1.37
C VAL A 173 12.22 -11.44 -0.35
N MET A 174 12.42 -12.72 -0.63
CA MET A 174 13.34 -13.59 0.11
C MET A 174 14.71 -13.76 -0.57
N ASP A 175 14.84 -13.29 -1.81
CA ASP A 175 16.10 -13.39 -2.55
C ASP A 175 17.18 -12.51 -1.91
N ASN A 176 18.42 -12.96 -2.04
CA ASN A 176 19.59 -12.23 -1.56
C ASN A 176 20.22 -11.40 -2.68
N VAL A 177 19.45 -10.48 -3.26
CA VAL A 177 19.84 -9.69 -4.44
C VAL A 177 20.98 -8.72 -4.12
N TRP A 178 21.10 -8.32 -2.85
CA TRP A 178 22.07 -7.34 -2.37
C TRP A 178 23.11 -8.00 -1.47
N ARG A 179 24.34 -7.46 -1.46
CA ARG A 179 25.33 -7.81 -0.44
C ARG A 179 24.85 -7.27 0.91
N ASP A 180 25.14 -8.00 1.99
CA ASP A 180 24.85 -7.53 3.35
C ASP A 180 25.50 -6.15 3.58
N GLY A 181 24.68 -5.19 4.01
CA GLY A 181 25.12 -3.81 4.20
C GLY A 181 25.54 -3.08 2.93
N LEU A 182 24.99 -3.42 1.75
CA LEU A 182 25.29 -2.73 0.49
C LEU A 182 25.10 -1.20 0.59
N PHE A 183 24.01 -0.77 1.24
CA PHE A 183 23.71 0.66 1.41
C PHE A 183 24.68 1.36 2.39
N VAL A 184 25.35 0.60 3.26
CA VAL A 184 26.42 1.09 4.18
C VAL A 184 27.69 1.48 3.43
N ARG A 185 27.97 0.87 2.28
CA ARG A 185 29.27 0.97 1.57
C ARG A 185 29.29 1.86 0.34
N PHE A 186 28.14 2.33 -0.15
CA PHE A 186 28.09 3.30 -1.25
C PHE A 186 28.34 4.75 -0.80
N HIS A 187 28.62 4.97 0.48
CA HIS A 187 28.98 6.29 0.98
C HIS A 187 30.38 6.73 0.56
N VAL A 188 30.41 7.81 -0.20
CA VAL A 188 31.58 8.40 -0.89
C VAL A 188 32.66 8.93 0.08
N SER A 189 32.48 8.83 1.39
CA SER A 189 33.53 9.14 2.36
C SER A 189 33.26 8.51 3.72
N HIS A 190 34.30 7.92 4.33
CA HIS A 190 34.34 7.47 5.74
C HIS A 190 33.76 8.49 6.75
N VAL A 191 33.68 9.76 6.36
CA VAL A 191 33.18 10.88 7.15
C VAL A 191 31.65 10.84 7.33
N ALA A 192 30.88 10.52 6.29
CA ALA A 192 29.42 10.59 6.34
C ALA A 192 28.80 9.46 7.18
N THR A 193 29.40 8.28 7.13
CA THR A 193 29.09 7.14 8.01
C THR A 193 29.51 7.39 9.46
N LYS A 194 30.62 8.11 9.71
CA LYS A 194 31.06 8.50 11.07
C LYS A 194 30.10 9.50 11.73
N TYR A 195 29.40 10.32 10.95
CA TYR A 195 28.51 11.37 11.45
C TYR A 195 27.01 11.07 11.25
N ASN A 196 26.62 9.84 10.89
CA ASN A 196 25.22 9.45 10.64
C ASN A 196 24.48 10.37 9.65
N LEU A 197 25.19 10.89 8.64
CA LEU A 197 24.63 11.91 7.74
C LEU A 197 23.63 11.34 6.73
N VAL A 198 23.55 10.02 6.59
CA VAL A 198 22.60 9.33 5.71
C VAL A 198 22.13 8.02 6.36
N GLN A 199 20.84 7.71 6.19
CA GLN A 199 20.18 6.58 6.83
C GLN A 199 19.65 5.59 5.79
N ASP A 200 20.23 4.39 5.76
CA ASP A 200 19.69 3.31 4.94
C ASP A 200 18.31 2.89 5.46
N TYR A 201 17.39 2.60 4.55
CA TYR A 201 16.09 2.09 4.95
C TYR A 201 15.54 1.01 4.03
N ALA A 202 14.60 0.23 4.56
CA ALA A 202 13.81 -0.70 3.77
C ALA A 202 12.34 -0.60 4.19
N ILE A 203 11.44 -0.66 3.21
CA ILE A 203 10.01 -0.76 3.47
C ILE A 203 9.46 -2.05 2.84
N SER A 204 8.47 -2.65 3.48
CA SER A 204 7.70 -3.77 2.91
C SER A 204 6.23 -3.59 3.22
N ILE A 205 5.47 -3.15 2.21
CA ILE A 205 4.13 -2.59 2.41
C ILE A 205 3.08 -3.43 1.68
N ALA A 206 2.28 -4.16 2.45
CA ALA A 206 1.30 -5.13 1.94
C ALA A 206 1.93 -6.17 1.02
N THR A 207 3.04 -6.76 1.49
CA THR A 207 3.85 -7.72 0.72
C THR A 207 3.96 -9.05 1.45
N ILE A 208 4.57 -9.10 2.64
CA ILE A 208 4.94 -10.37 3.29
C ILE A 208 3.74 -11.24 3.72
N HIS A 209 2.54 -10.67 3.83
CA HIS A 209 1.31 -11.45 4.01
C HIS A 209 0.96 -12.35 2.82
N HIS A 210 1.66 -12.24 1.69
CA HIS A 210 1.48 -13.12 0.55
C HIS A 210 2.32 -14.40 0.65
N LEU A 211 3.24 -14.49 1.62
CA LEU A 211 4.07 -15.65 1.82
C LEU A 211 3.32 -16.71 2.63
N ALA A 212 3.22 -17.91 2.06
CA ALA A 212 2.34 -18.98 2.50
C ALA A 212 2.80 -19.67 3.79
N SER A 213 4.08 -19.58 4.15
CA SER A 213 4.61 -20.20 5.37
C SER A 213 5.26 -19.17 6.31
N ALA A 214 5.24 -19.48 7.61
CA ALA A 214 5.86 -18.64 8.64
C ALA A 214 7.38 -18.51 8.43
N GLU A 215 8.03 -19.58 7.98
CA GLU A 215 9.47 -19.63 7.69
C GLU A 215 9.82 -18.66 6.55
N ARG A 216 9.00 -18.63 5.49
CA ARG A 216 9.17 -17.71 4.36
C ARG A 216 8.96 -16.26 4.77
N ARG A 217 7.94 -15.99 5.60
CA ARG A 217 7.71 -14.67 6.21
C ARG A 217 8.93 -14.23 7.04
N SER A 218 9.44 -15.11 7.91
CA SER A 218 10.64 -14.84 8.71
C SER A 218 11.86 -14.59 7.83
N GLN A 219 12.08 -15.40 6.80
CA GLN A 219 13.19 -15.24 5.87
C GLN A 219 13.13 -13.87 5.15
N SER A 220 11.94 -13.44 4.70
CA SER A 220 11.78 -12.13 4.07
C SER A 220 12.10 -10.98 5.04
N VAL A 221 11.66 -11.07 6.30
CA VAL A 221 12.04 -10.08 7.33
C VAL A 221 13.56 -10.07 7.57
N GLN A 222 14.19 -11.24 7.63
CA GLN A 222 15.66 -11.33 7.75
C GLN A 222 16.37 -10.65 6.57
N ARG A 223 15.83 -10.74 5.34
CA ARG A 223 16.39 -10.02 4.17
C ARG A 223 16.30 -8.51 4.33
N LEU A 224 15.16 -7.99 4.80
CA LEU A 224 15.01 -6.55 5.06
C LEU A 224 16.03 -6.06 6.09
N LEU A 225 16.21 -6.79 7.19
CA LEU A 225 17.17 -6.45 8.24
C LEU A 225 18.63 -6.48 7.76
N ARG A 226 18.98 -7.41 6.84
CA ARG A 226 20.32 -7.48 6.23
C ARG A 226 20.57 -6.39 5.18
N ALA A 227 19.50 -5.91 4.53
CA ALA A 227 19.61 -4.87 3.51
C ALA A 227 20.03 -3.50 4.08
N VAL A 228 19.68 -3.21 5.33
CA VAL A 228 19.93 -1.90 5.96
C VAL A 228 21.18 -1.91 6.84
N SER A 229 21.71 -0.70 7.10
CA SER A 229 22.86 -0.48 7.97
C SER A 229 22.73 -1.09 9.35
N GLU A 230 23.82 -1.70 9.84
CA GLU A 230 23.89 -2.25 11.19
C GLU A 230 23.94 -1.16 12.27
N ASN A 231 24.35 0.07 11.92
CA ASN A 231 24.55 1.14 12.90
C ASN A 231 23.27 1.95 13.17
N ASN A 232 22.43 2.14 12.15
CA ASN A 232 21.27 3.05 12.23
C ASN A 232 20.22 2.77 11.14
N GLY A 233 20.25 1.60 10.49
CA GLY A 233 19.33 1.27 9.40
C GLY A 233 17.90 1.10 9.91
N ARG A 234 16.91 1.65 9.19
CA ARG A 234 15.48 1.58 9.57
C ARG A 234 14.68 0.68 8.65
N VAL A 235 13.79 -0.12 9.21
CA VAL A 235 12.89 -0.98 8.45
C VAL A 235 11.45 -0.69 8.85
N LEU A 236 10.55 -0.50 7.89
CA LEU A 236 9.12 -0.38 8.13
C LEU A 236 8.36 -1.50 7.41
N ILE A 237 7.63 -2.31 8.17
CA ILE A 237 6.81 -3.41 7.66
C ILE A 237 5.35 -3.09 7.94
N TYR A 238 4.48 -3.27 6.94
CA TYR A 238 3.05 -2.95 7.02
C TYR A 238 2.22 -4.08 6.40
N VAL A 239 1.34 -4.70 7.18
CA VAL A 239 0.62 -5.93 6.81
C VAL A 239 -0.86 -5.85 7.16
N TRP A 240 -1.69 -6.64 6.46
CA TRP A 240 -3.12 -6.68 6.75
C TRP A 240 -3.41 -7.36 8.09
N ALA A 241 -4.28 -6.75 8.88
CA ALA A 241 -4.66 -7.22 10.21
C ALA A 241 -5.94 -8.06 10.17
N THR A 242 -6.05 -9.06 11.03
CA THR A 242 -7.33 -9.72 11.36
C THR A 242 -8.37 -8.72 11.87
N LYS A 243 -7.94 -7.73 12.67
CA LYS A 243 -8.76 -6.60 13.11
C LYS A 243 -9.04 -5.64 11.94
N GLN A 244 -10.28 -5.62 11.48
CA GLN A 244 -10.79 -4.72 10.43
C GLN A 244 -11.60 -3.55 11.02
N ASP A 245 -11.56 -2.40 10.35
CA ASP A 245 -12.36 -1.22 10.68
C ASP A 245 -13.69 -1.17 9.91
N GLU A 246 -14.55 -0.21 10.26
CA GLU A 246 -15.87 -0.01 9.65
C GLU A 246 -15.79 0.41 8.18
N LEU A 247 -14.64 0.93 7.73
CA LEU A 247 -14.38 1.34 6.35
C LEU A 247 -13.85 0.19 5.49
N SER A 248 -13.60 -0.98 6.09
CA SER A 248 -13.14 -2.14 5.36
C SER A 248 -14.19 -2.58 4.36
N LYS A 249 -13.76 -2.82 3.12
CA LYS A 249 -14.60 -3.32 2.03
C LYS A 249 -14.77 -4.84 2.06
N ARG A 250 -14.36 -5.50 3.15
CA ARG A 250 -14.27 -6.96 3.25
C ARG A 250 -14.71 -7.41 4.63
N THR A 251 -15.27 -8.61 4.68
CA THR A 251 -15.53 -9.33 5.93
C THR A 251 -14.58 -10.50 5.98
N ILE A 252 -13.70 -10.52 6.98
CA ILE A 252 -12.79 -11.62 7.25
C ILE A 252 -13.39 -12.43 8.40
N PRO A 253 -13.55 -13.76 8.25
CA PRO A 253 -13.99 -14.61 9.34
C PRO A 253 -13.13 -14.39 10.59
N ARG A 254 -13.76 -14.29 11.76
CA ARG A 254 -13.02 -14.08 13.01
C ARG A 254 -12.13 -15.29 13.27
N ASP A 255 -10.93 -15.02 13.79
CA ASP A 255 -9.95 -16.02 14.21
C ASP A 255 -9.29 -16.82 13.07
N GLU A 256 -9.44 -16.37 11.82
CA GLU A 256 -8.81 -17.01 10.67
C GLU A 256 -7.76 -16.13 10.01
N GLN A 257 -6.61 -16.73 9.73
CA GLN A 257 -5.43 -16.02 9.23
C GLN A 257 -5.21 -16.28 7.74
N ASP A 258 -5.37 -17.52 7.27
CA ASP A 258 -5.07 -17.87 5.89
C ASP A 258 -6.33 -17.83 5.02
N VAL A 259 -6.35 -16.90 4.07
CA VAL A 259 -7.57 -16.56 3.33
C VAL A 259 -7.35 -16.26 1.86
N PHE A 260 -8.39 -16.50 1.07
CA PHE A 260 -8.53 -16.04 -0.30
C PHE A 260 -9.35 -14.75 -0.37
N VAL A 261 -8.72 -13.74 -0.94
CA VAL A 261 -9.35 -12.45 -1.21
C VAL A 261 -9.67 -12.37 -2.72
N PRO A 262 -10.95 -12.37 -3.10
CA PRO A 262 -11.34 -12.32 -4.50
C PRO A 262 -11.02 -10.96 -5.12
N TRP A 263 -10.67 -10.99 -6.40
CA TRP A 263 -10.45 -9.84 -7.25
C TRP A 263 -11.26 -9.98 -8.53
N SER A 264 -12.28 -9.15 -8.67
CA SER A 264 -13.17 -9.16 -9.84
C SER A 264 -12.60 -8.29 -10.96
N LEU A 265 -12.39 -8.90 -12.12
CA LEU A 265 -12.10 -8.21 -13.38
C LEU A 265 -13.40 -8.01 -14.14
N ALA A 266 -13.65 -6.78 -14.57
CA ALA A 266 -14.74 -6.51 -15.51
C ALA A 266 -14.43 -7.22 -16.83
N SER A 267 -15.40 -7.97 -17.34
CA SER A 267 -15.28 -8.65 -18.62
C SER A 267 -15.46 -7.66 -19.77
N SER A 268 -14.52 -7.65 -20.71
CA SER A 268 -14.59 -6.81 -21.92
C SER A 268 -15.44 -7.44 -23.04
N ASN A 269 -15.77 -8.74 -22.96
CA ASN A 269 -16.29 -9.52 -24.08
C ASN A 269 -17.65 -10.18 -23.80
N GLY A 270 -18.47 -9.64 -22.89
CA GLY A 270 -19.80 -10.16 -22.59
C GLY A 270 -19.86 -11.49 -21.82
N ALA A 271 -18.71 -12.12 -21.54
CA ALA A 271 -18.60 -13.18 -20.53
C ALA A 271 -18.85 -12.58 -19.13
N GLY A 272 -19.26 -13.39 -18.14
CA GLY A 272 -19.42 -12.93 -16.76
C GLY A 272 -18.11 -12.37 -16.16
N PRO A 273 -18.18 -11.63 -15.04
CA PRO A 273 -16.98 -11.11 -14.38
C PRO A 273 -16.04 -12.26 -13.99
N GLN A 274 -14.77 -12.17 -14.39
CA GLN A 274 -13.76 -13.13 -13.98
C GLN A 274 -13.31 -12.80 -12.56
N VAL A 275 -13.38 -13.76 -11.64
CA VAL A 275 -12.92 -13.60 -10.26
C VAL A 275 -11.66 -14.42 -10.06
N LEU A 276 -10.58 -13.75 -9.66
CA LEU A 276 -9.32 -14.38 -9.29
C LEU A 276 -9.15 -14.34 -7.77
N ASN A 277 -8.83 -15.47 -7.16
CA ASN A 277 -8.63 -15.56 -5.71
C ASN A 277 -7.16 -15.42 -5.37
N ARG A 278 -6.85 -14.48 -4.47
CA ARG A 278 -5.49 -14.15 -4.05
C ARG A 278 -5.27 -14.60 -2.62
N TYR A 279 -4.21 -15.34 -2.37
CA TYR A 279 -3.86 -15.76 -1.01
C TYR A 279 -3.35 -14.60 -0.16
N TYR A 280 -3.76 -14.57 1.10
CA TYR A 280 -3.29 -13.67 2.15
C TYR A 280 -3.21 -14.40 3.49
N HIS A 281 -2.17 -14.08 4.25
CA HIS A 281 -2.04 -14.35 5.67
C HIS A 281 -2.37 -13.09 6.47
N MET A 282 -3.48 -13.10 7.19
CA MET A 282 -3.99 -12.01 8.02
C MET A 282 -3.32 -12.07 9.39
N PHE A 283 -2.59 -11.01 9.74
CA PHE A 283 -1.82 -10.99 10.96
C PHE A 283 -2.71 -10.78 12.18
N ALA A 284 -2.48 -11.57 13.23
CA ALA A 284 -3.08 -11.38 14.54
C ALA A 284 -2.42 -10.20 15.30
N PRO A 285 -3.07 -9.63 16.34
CA PRO A 285 -2.43 -8.66 17.20
C PRO A 285 -1.11 -9.22 17.79
N GLY A 286 -0.03 -8.44 17.73
CA GLY A 286 1.30 -8.83 18.24
C GLY A 286 2.13 -9.70 17.30
N GLU A 287 1.49 -10.44 16.38
CA GLU A 287 2.19 -11.40 15.52
C GLU A 287 3.29 -10.77 14.65
N LEU A 288 3.04 -9.58 14.07
CA LEU A 288 4.04 -8.92 13.24
C LEU A 288 5.28 -8.55 14.07
N ARG A 289 5.08 -8.08 15.30
CA ARG A 289 6.18 -7.75 16.21
C ARG A 289 6.97 -9.01 16.54
N ASP A 290 6.29 -10.07 16.97
CA ASP A 290 6.92 -11.34 17.31
C ASP A 290 7.72 -11.90 16.13
N LEU A 291 7.18 -11.83 14.92
CA LEU A 291 7.88 -12.23 13.69
C LEU A 291 9.18 -11.42 13.48
N VAL A 292 9.13 -10.10 13.69
CA VAL A 292 10.30 -9.23 13.54
C VAL A 292 11.37 -9.53 14.59
N GLU A 293 10.96 -9.69 15.85
CA GLU A 293 11.88 -10.00 16.96
C GLU A 293 12.51 -11.39 16.78
N GLN A 294 11.72 -12.40 16.37
CA GLN A 294 12.23 -13.74 16.08
C GLN A 294 13.18 -13.76 14.88
N ALA A 295 12.85 -13.04 13.80
CA ALA A 295 13.74 -12.89 12.64
C ALA A 295 15.06 -12.21 13.03
N ALA A 296 15.02 -11.21 13.90
CA ALA A 296 16.22 -10.56 14.44
C ALA A 296 17.05 -11.53 15.28
N GLY A 297 16.41 -12.31 16.15
CA GLY A 297 17.06 -13.34 16.96
C GLY A 297 17.73 -14.43 16.11
N ALA A 298 17.10 -14.86 15.02
CA ALA A 298 17.68 -15.80 14.06
C ALA A 298 18.93 -15.25 13.34
N LEU A 299 19.08 -13.92 13.28
CA LEU A 299 20.28 -13.25 12.79
C LEU A 299 21.33 -12.98 13.88
N GLY A 300 21.08 -13.40 15.13
CA GLY A 300 21.95 -13.14 16.27
C GLY A 300 21.91 -11.68 16.75
N LEU A 301 20.84 -10.93 16.45
CA LEU A 301 20.65 -9.56 16.92
C LEU A 301 20.00 -9.56 18.31
N VAL A 302 20.51 -8.72 19.20
CA VAL A 302 19.88 -8.44 20.49
C VAL A 302 18.66 -7.53 20.29
N VAL A 303 17.48 -7.99 20.67
CA VAL A 303 16.26 -7.17 20.62
C VAL A 303 16.22 -6.24 21.84
N GLY A 304 16.00 -4.96 21.62
CA GLY A 304 15.93 -3.92 22.64
C GLY A 304 16.77 -2.70 22.29
N SER A 305 16.89 -1.77 23.24
CA SER A 305 17.75 -0.59 23.07
C SER A 305 19.23 -0.94 23.23
N PRO A 306 20.16 -0.15 22.65
CA PRO A 306 21.60 -0.38 22.78
C PRO A 306 22.06 -0.48 24.23
N GLY A 307 22.80 -1.54 24.57
CA GLY A 307 23.38 -1.74 25.90
C GLY A 307 24.74 -1.05 26.08
N SER A 308 25.59 -1.62 26.94
CA SER A 308 26.97 -1.13 27.18
C SER A 308 28.06 -2.02 26.59
N HIS A 309 27.70 -3.21 26.10
CA HIS A 309 28.66 -4.20 25.60
C HIS A 309 28.65 -4.27 24.07
N ARG A 310 29.80 -4.62 23.50
CA ARG A 310 29.98 -4.85 22.07
C ARG A 310 28.97 -5.88 21.56
N SER A 311 27.99 -5.41 20.81
CA SER A 311 26.87 -6.20 20.34
C SER A 311 26.19 -5.50 19.17
N LYS A 312 25.39 -6.26 18.42
CA LYS A 312 24.50 -5.76 17.36
C LYS A 312 23.07 -6.06 17.79
N GLY A 313 22.16 -5.19 17.44
CA GLY A 313 20.78 -5.38 17.83
C GLY A 313 19.75 -4.68 16.96
N LEU A 314 18.51 -4.82 17.39
CA LEU A 314 17.32 -4.28 16.77
C LEU A 314 16.42 -3.67 17.85
N GLU A 315 16.10 -2.40 17.69
CA GLU A 315 15.13 -1.68 18.51
C GLU A 315 13.81 -1.56 17.76
N ILE A 316 12.68 -1.91 18.39
CA ILE A 316 11.35 -1.60 17.88
C ILE A 316 11.05 -0.13 18.19
N VAL A 317 11.03 0.71 17.15
CA VAL A 317 10.81 2.16 17.27
C VAL A 317 9.32 2.46 17.37
N GLN A 318 8.52 1.79 16.55
CA GLN A 318 7.06 1.92 16.54
C GLN A 318 6.43 0.54 16.31
N ASP A 319 5.31 0.31 16.98
CA ASP A 319 4.46 -0.86 16.82
C ASP A 319 3.01 -0.37 16.95
N GLY A 320 2.23 -0.57 15.90
CA GLY A 320 0.93 0.07 15.82
C GLY A 320 -0.01 -0.53 14.80
N TRP A 321 -1.17 0.11 14.69
CA TRP A 321 -2.23 -0.29 13.77
C TRP A 321 -2.82 0.95 13.09
N GLU A 322 -3.05 0.87 11.77
CA GLU A 322 -3.68 1.91 10.97
C GLU A 322 -4.66 1.27 9.96
N ARG A 323 -5.94 1.62 10.07
CA ARG A 323 -6.98 1.33 9.06
C ARG A 323 -6.98 -0.12 8.57
N SER A 324 -7.08 -1.06 9.51
CA SER A 324 -7.09 -2.51 9.26
C SER A 324 -5.74 -3.14 8.93
N ASN A 325 -4.64 -2.48 9.29
CA ASN A 325 -3.28 -2.97 9.06
C ASN A 325 -2.43 -2.80 10.30
N TYR A 326 -1.56 -3.77 10.57
CA TYR A 326 -0.49 -3.64 11.56
C TYR A 326 0.77 -3.11 10.90
N PHE A 327 1.57 -2.37 11.66
CA PHE A 327 2.90 -1.95 11.22
C PHE A 327 3.91 -2.01 12.35
N VAL A 328 5.15 -2.31 11.98
CA VAL A 328 6.32 -2.29 12.86
C VAL A 328 7.41 -1.50 12.17
N GLU A 329 7.90 -0.48 12.85
CA GLU A 329 9.14 0.20 12.51
C GLU A 329 10.24 -0.30 13.45
N ALA A 330 11.34 -0.76 12.88
CA ALA A 330 12.51 -1.22 13.62
C ALA A 330 13.78 -0.50 13.18
N ARG A 331 14.72 -0.32 14.10
CA ARG A 331 16.02 0.32 13.86
C ARG A 331 17.16 -0.57 14.32
N ARG A 332 18.11 -0.84 13.43
CA ARG A 332 19.34 -1.55 13.76
C ARG A 332 20.30 -0.64 14.51
N TRP A 333 21.04 -1.24 15.42
CA TRP A 333 22.12 -0.58 16.14
C TRP A 333 23.31 -1.52 16.34
N GLN A 334 24.49 -0.93 16.52
CA GLN A 334 25.71 -1.65 16.81
C GLN A 334 26.57 -0.85 17.78
N ILE A 335 27.14 -1.55 18.75
CA ILE A 335 28.19 -1.06 19.65
C ILE A 335 29.47 -1.75 19.20
N VAL A 336 30.44 -0.97 18.71
CA VAL A 336 31.65 -1.46 18.04
C VAL A 336 32.76 -1.74 19.03
#